data_AF-X1HSH7-F1
#
_entry.id   AF-X1HSH7-F1
#
_cell.length_a   1.000
_cell.length_b   1.000
_cell.length_c   1.000
_cell.angle_alpha   90.00
_cell.angle_beta   90.00
_cell.angle_gamma   90.00
#
_symmetry.space_group_name_H-M   'P 1'
#
loop_
_entity.id
_entity.type
_entity.pdbx_description
1 polymer ?
#
loop_
_entity_poly.entity_id
_entity_poly.type
_entity_poly.pdbx_seq_one_letter_code
_entity_poly.pdbx_strand_id
1 'polypeptide(L)'
;LDLWNKAAHGLPKKASLTYNLRSIFAAFHRIVKRKAFLEGRIHGFLNARSKFLLPSHKKCYFKHELYLNDKKRVADFILQREEGLPAMLIELENPSVKMFKKNGEWTADANHARNQITEWVRFIDENPANTQGEFGFLKGPKERLVVIGRGLERLDRMINSKYQDTVMWTYDLLAREAKDHWNHVIVEQYNLLGIVNPGTLK
;
A
#
# COMPACT_ATOMS: atom_id res chain seq x y z
N LEU A 1 -25.03 9.27 -0.21
CA LEU A 1 -23.71 8.66 0.07
C LEU A 1 -23.38 7.51 -0.89
N ASP A 2 -24.14 6.40 -0.84
CA ASP A 2 -23.82 5.19 -1.60
C ASP A 2 -23.75 5.41 -3.12
N LEU A 3 -24.71 6.13 -3.71
CA LEU A 3 -24.70 6.41 -5.16
C LEU A 3 -23.44 7.17 -5.59
N TRP A 4 -23.03 8.19 -4.84
CA TRP A 4 -21.84 8.99 -5.12
C TRP A 4 -20.56 8.18 -4.94
N ASN A 5 -20.42 7.47 -3.81
CA ASN A 5 -19.27 6.60 -3.56
C ASN A 5 -19.15 5.46 -4.59
N LYS A 6 -20.29 4.92 -5.05
CA LYS A 6 -20.30 3.91 -6.12
C LYS A 6 -19.77 4.46 -7.44
N ALA A 7 -20.23 5.66 -7.83
CA ALA A 7 -19.78 6.31 -9.04
C ALA A 7 -18.28 6.68 -8.95
N ALA A 8 -17.84 7.27 -7.83
CA ALA A 8 -16.46 7.70 -7.63
C ALA A 8 -15.45 6.54 -7.59
N HIS A 9 -15.88 5.37 -7.10
CA HIS A 9 -14.98 4.22 -6.88
C HIS A 9 -15.28 3.00 -7.74
N GLY A 10 -16.20 3.10 -8.71
CA GLY A 10 -16.54 2.00 -9.63
C GLY A 10 -17.11 0.76 -8.93
N LEU A 11 -17.86 0.95 -7.84
CA LEU A 11 -18.43 -0.16 -7.05
C LEU A 11 -19.77 -0.66 -7.62
N PRO A 12 -20.13 -1.94 -7.42
CA PRO A 12 -21.41 -2.49 -7.86
C PRO A 12 -22.61 -1.70 -7.34
N LYS A 13 -23.58 -1.41 -8.21
CA LYS A 13 -24.76 -0.58 -7.89
C LYS A 13 -25.65 -1.14 -6.77
N LYS A 14 -25.68 -2.47 -6.59
CA LYS A 14 -26.62 -3.15 -5.69
C LYS A 14 -26.20 -3.20 -4.21
N ALA A 15 -24.92 -2.97 -3.89
CA ALA A 15 -24.41 -3.12 -2.51
C ALA A 15 -23.90 -1.81 -1.93
N SER A 16 -24.05 -1.56 -0.63
CA SER A 16 -23.55 -0.32 0.01
C SER A 16 -22.02 -0.22 -0.02
N LEU A 17 -21.47 1.00 0.15
CA LEU A 17 -20.02 1.19 0.25
C LEU A 17 -19.44 0.31 1.37
N THR A 18 -20.06 0.34 2.55
CA THR A 18 -19.61 -0.45 3.72
C THR A 18 -19.62 -1.95 3.43
N TYR A 19 -20.63 -2.47 2.73
CA TYR A 19 -20.67 -3.88 2.33
C TYR A 19 -19.52 -4.23 1.37
N ASN A 20 -19.28 -3.38 0.37
CA ASN A 20 -18.19 -3.58 -0.59
C ASN A 20 -16.82 -3.57 0.10
N LEU A 21 -16.57 -2.60 0.98
CA LEU A 21 -15.33 -2.51 1.75
C LEU A 21 -15.13 -3.75 2.62
N ARG A 22 -16.15 -4.18 3.38
CA ARG A 22 -16.08 -5.42 4.17
C ARG A 22 -15.73 -6.63 3.31
N SER A 23 -16.34 -6.75 2.13
CA SER A 23 -16.05 -7.83 1.19
C SER A 23 -14.61 -7.78 0.67
N ILE A 24 -14.10 -6.59 0.33
CA ILE A 24 -12.72 -6.37 -0.12
C ILE A 24 -11.73 -6.77 0.99
N PHE A 25 -11.90 -6.27 2.21
CA PHE A 25 -11.02 -6.61 3.33
C PHE A 25 -11.09 -8.11 3.70
N ALA A 26 -12.28 -8.71 3.69
CA ALA A 26 -12.43 -10.15 3.94
C ALA A 26 -11.76 -10.99 2.84
N ALA A 27 -11.87 -10.57 1.58
CA ALA A 27 -11.18 -11.21 0.46
C ALA A 27 -9.66 -11.07 0.59
N PHE A 28 -9.15 -9.88 0.89
CA PHE A 28 -7.74 -9.63 1.13
C PHE A 28 -7.19 -10.53 2.23
N HIS A 29 -7.86 -10.59 3.38
CA HIS A 29 -7.47 -11.44 4.50
C HIS A 29 -7.37 -12.91 4.13
N ARG A 30 -8.34 -13.42 3.35
CA ARG A 30 -8.33 -14.79 2.85
C ARG A 30 -7.18 -15.06 1.88
N ILE A 31 -6.71 -14.07 1.13
CA ILE A 31 -5.59 -14.22 0.20
C ILE A 31 -4.28 -14.28 0.99
N VAL A 32 -4.04 -13.31 1.88
CA VAL A 32 -2.78 -13.23 2.66
C VAL A 32 -2.64 -14.35 3.68
N LYS A 33 -3.75 -14.98 4.11
CA LYS A 33 -3.73 -16.13 5.02
C LYS A 33 -3.28 -17.45 4.40
N ARG A 34 -3.24 -17.57 3.07
CA ARG A 34 -2.86 -18.82 2.42
C ARG A 34 -1.39 -19.12 2.66
N LYS A 35 -1.07 -20.37 3.02
CA LYS A 35 0.31 -20.83 3.26
C LYS A 35 1.17 -20.75 2.00
N ALA A 36 0.61 -21.11 0.85
CA ALA A 36 1.28 -20.93 -0.43
C ALA A 36 1.15 -19.47 -0.86
N PHE A 37 2.22 -18.71 -0.68
CA PHE A 37 2.33 -17.38 -1.24
C PHE A 37 2.32 -17.48 -2.76
N LEU A 38 1.30 -16.87 -3.37
CA LEU A 38 1.24 -16.66 -4.81
C LEU A 38 1.35 -15.16 -5.01
N GLU A 39 2.58 -14.68 -5.20
CA GLU A 39 2.93 -13.27 -5.37
C GLU A 39 1.97 -12.57 -6.33
N GLY A 40 1.83 -13.10 -7.56
CA GLY A 40 0.92 -12.55 -8.57
C GLY A 40 -0.53 -12.42 -8.13
N ARG A 41 -1.01 -13.25 -7.19
CA ARG A 41 -2.38 -13.16 -6.66
C ARG A 41 -2.53 -12.00 -5.69
N ILE A 42 -1.56 -11.80 -4.79
CA ILE A 42 -1.60 -10.66 -3.84
C ILE A 42 -1.39 -9.36 -4.60
N HIS A 43 -0.39 -9.31 -5.47
CA HIS A 43 -0.04 -8.13 -6.25
C HIS A 43 -1.21 -7.75 -7.17
N GLY A 44 -1.78 -8.73 -7.89
CA GLY A 44 -2.94 -8.50 -8.74
C GLY A 44 -4.18 -8.03 -7.96
N PHE A 45 -4.42 -8.58 -6.76
CA PHE A 45 -5.54 -8.14 -5.93
C PHE A 45 -5.35 -6.72 -5.39
N LEU A 46 -4.15 -6.39 -4.91
CA LEU A 46 -3.81 -5.04 -4.44
C LEU A 46 -3.90 -4.03 -5.58
N ASN A 47 -3.41 -4.34 -6.77
CA ASN A 47 -3.54 -3.47 -7.94
C ASN A 47 -5.01 -3.22 -8.30
N ALA A 48 -5.83 -4.28 -8.38
CA ALA A 48 -7.25 -4.16 -8.70
C ALA A 48 -8.06 -3.40 -7.64
N ARG A 49 -7.54 -3.27 -6.42
CA ARG A 49 -8.19 -2.64 -5.27
C ARG A 49 -7.31 -1.55 -4.63
N SER A 50 -6.41 -0.94 -5.40
CA SER A 50 -5.36 -0.05 -4.89
C SER A 50 -5.94 1.13 -4.12
N LYS A 51 -7.02 1.73 -4.66
CA LYS A 51 -7.78 2.81 -4.01
C LYS A 51 -8.29 2.47 -2.60
N PHE A 52 -8.48 1.18 -2.29
CA PHE A 52 -9.06 0.73 -1.04
C PHE A 52 -8.04 0.20 -0.05
N LEU A 53 -6.88 -0.28 -0.54
CA LEU A 53 -5.92 -1.03 0.26
C LEU A 53 -4.54 -0.37 0.35
N LEU A 54 -4.17 0.47 -0.62
CA LEU A 54 -2.89 1.18 -0.60
C LEU A 54 -3.07 2.58 -0.02
N PRO A 55 -1.98 3.21 0.47
CA PRO A 55 -1.99 4.60 0.91
C PRO A 55 -2.57 5.55 -0.14
N SER A 56 -3.18 6.66 0.31
CA SER A 56 -3.86 7.61 -0.58
C SER A 56 -2.94 8.15 -1.69
N HIS A 57 -3.47 8.15 -2.93
CA HIS A 57 -2.75 8.49 -4.14
C HIS A 57 -3.68 8.98 -5.26
N LYS A 58 -3.12 9.77 -6.19
CA LYS A 58 -3.76 10.20 -7.44
C LYS A 58 -3.68 9.14 -8.53
N LYS A 59 -2.47 8.61 -8.75
CA LYS A 59 -2.17 7.54 -9.71
C LYS A 59 -1.37 6.43 -9.04
N CYS A 60 -1.60 5.20 -9.49
CA CYS A 60 -0.91 4.00 -9.04
C CYS A 60 -0.35 3.29 -10.27
N TYR A 61 0.96 3.12 -10.31
CA TYR A 61 1.67 2.42 -11.37
C TYR A 61 2.12 1.06 -10.83
N PHE A 62 1.57 -0.02 -11.40
CA PHE A 62 1.83 -1.40 -10.99
C PHE A 62 2.84 -2.05 -11.92
N LYS A 63 3.86 -2.72 -11.37
CA LYS A 63 4.96 -3.35 -12.13
C LYS A 63 5.64 -2.38 -13.09
N HIS A 64 5.99 -1.19 -12.58
CA HIS A 64 6.64 -0.17 -13.38
C HIS A 64 8.12 -0.51 -13.61
N GLU A 65 8.57 -0.38 -14.85
CA GLU A 65 9.93 -0.74 -15.24
C GLU A 65 10.87 0.46 -15.06
N LEU A 66 11.98 0.23 -14.38
CA LEU A 66 13.02 1.21 -14.12
C LEU A 66 14.32 0.75 -14.78
N TYR A 67 15.03 1.69 -15.39
CA TYR A 67 16.25 1.41 -16.13
C TYR A 67 17.42 2.18 -15.57
N LEU A 68 18.59 1.56 -15.51
CA LEU A 68 19.85 2.22 -15.17
C LEU A 68 20.98 1.50 -15.90
N ASN A 69 21.62 2.18 -16.85
CA ASN A 69 22.52 1.56 -17.83
C ASN A 69 21.79 0.37 -18.52
N ASP A 70 22.44 -0.78 -18.64
CA ASP A 70 21.84 -2.00 -19.23
C ASP A 70 21.00 -2.83 -18.24
N LYS A 71 20.74 -2.31 -17.03
CA LYS A 71 19.98 -3.03 -16.01
C LYS A 71 18.54 -2.57 -15.99
N LYS A 72 17.64 -3.54 -15.83
CA LYS A 72 16.21 -3.36 -15.60
C LYS A 72 15.84 -3.80 -14.19
N ARG A 73 14.95 -3.03 -13.56
CA ARG A 73 14.22 -3.39 -12.34
C ARG A 73 12.74 -3.16 -12.55
N VAL A 74 11.92 -3.91 -11.83
CA VAL A 74 10.47 -3.75 -11.88
C VAL A 74 10.01 -3.42 -10.46
N ALA A 75 9.50 -2.21 -10.27
CA ALA A 75 8.92 -1.78 -9.02
C ALA A 75 7.50 -2.33 -8.91
N ASP A 76 7.17 -2.93 -7.78
CA ASP A 76 5.83 -3.48 -7.52
C ASP A 76 4.76 -2.41 -7.64
N PHE A 77 4.86 -1.35 -6.83
CA PHE A 77 3.99 -0.19 -6.92
C PHE A 77 4.75 1.12 -6.80
N ILE A 78 4.37 2.08 -7.64
CA ILE A 78 4.74 3.48 -7.53
C ILE A 78 3.46 4.30 -7.42
N LEU A 79 3.33 5.08 -6.35
CA LEU A 79 2.20 5.94 -6.10
C LEU A 79 2.58 7.40 -6.33
N GLN A 80 1.85 8.05 -7.24
CA GLN A 80 1.82 9.50 -7.32
C GLN A 80 0.83 10.01 -6.27
N ARG A 81 1.30 10.76 -5.27
CA ARG A 81 0.47 11.29 -4.18
C ARG A 81 -0.08 12.69 -4.50
N GLU A 82 -0.84 13.24 -3.56
CA GLU A 82 -1.28 14.63 -3.62
C GLU A 82 -0.09 15.60 -3.73
N GLU A 83 -0.35 16.79 -4.26
CA GLU A 83 0.70 17.79 -4.41
C GLU A 83 1.27 18.18 -3.03
N GLY A 84 2.59 18.33 -2.94
CA GLY A 84 3.29 18.54 -1.68
C GLY A 84 3.58 17.27 -0.87
N LEU A 85 3.04 16.11 -1.25
CA LEU A 85 3.42 14.83 -0.67
C LEU A 85 4.47 14.11 -1.55
N PRO A 86 5.47 13.46 -0.95
CA PRO A 86 6.45 12.68 -1.69
C PRO A 86 5.80 11.53 -2.45
N ALA A 87 6.41 11.12 -3.57
CA ALA A 87 6.02 9.88 -4.23
C ALA A 87 6.23 8.70 -3.26
N MET A 88 5.44 7.63 -3.38
CA MET A 88 5.63 6.44 -2.54
C MET A 88 5.94 5.22 -3.39
N LEU A 89 7.04 4.56 -3.07
CA LEU A 89 7.40 3.25 -3.60
C LEU A 89 6.92 2.19 -2.62
N ILE A 90 6.35 1.09 -3.11
CA ILE A 90 5.90 -0.03 -2.28
C ILE A 90 6.46 -1.32 -2.83
N GLU A 91 7.20 -2.06 -2.00
CA GLU A 91 7.65 -3.43 -2.24
C GLU A 91 6.79 -4.41 -1.44
N LEU A 92 6.33 -5.48 -2.08
CA LEU A 92 5.53 -6.52 -1.44
C LEU A 92 6.33 -7.82 -1.33
N GLU A 93 6.26 -8.41 -0.16
CA GLU A 93 6.99 -9.65 0.15
C GLU A 93 6.05 -10.75 0.63
N ASN A 94 6.59 -11.94 0.88
CA ASN A 94 5.80 -13.08 1.29
C ASN A 94 5.07 -12.84 2.65
N PRO A 95 3.74 -13.03 2.76
CA PRO A 95 2.99 -12.86 4.02
C PRO A 95 3.29 -13.95 5.06
N SER A 96 4.02 -15.00 4.69
CA SER A 96 4.37 -16.12 5.57
C SER A 96 5.78 -15.98 6.17
N VAL A 97 6.62 -15.07 5.67
CA VAL A 97 7.92 -14.82 6.30
C VAL A 97 7.77 -13.93 7.53
N LYS A 98 8.73 -14.04 8.46
CA LYS A 98 8.76 -13.18 9.63
C LYS A 98 9.51 -11.91 9.30
N MET A 99 8.95 -10.78 9.71
CA MET A 99 9.61 -9.47 9.59
C MET A 99 10.74 -9.30 10.62
N PHE A 100 10.55 -9.87 11.82
CA PHE A 100 11.47 -9.74 12.94
C PHE A 100 12.04 -11.09 13.38
N LYS A 101 13.32 -11.09 13.75
CA LYS A 101 13.97 -12.15 14.52
C LYS A 101 13.45 -12.15 15.97
N LYS A 102 13.76 -13.21 16.73
CA LYS A 102 13.41 -13.31 18.16
C LYS A 102 13.99 -12.17 19.00
N ASN A 103 15.24 -11.77 18.71
CA ASN A 103 15.92 -10.63 19.35
C ASN A 103 15.36 -9.26 18.91
N GLY A 104 14.38 -9.23 18.02
CA GLY A 104 13.70 -8.01 17.56
C GLY A 104 14.30 -7.39 16.31
N GLU A 105 15.50 -7.77 15.86
CA GLU A 105 16.10 -7.26 14.63
C GLU A 105 15.31 -7.65 13.37
N TRP A 106 15.52 -6.93 12.27
CA TRP A 106 15.01 -7.31 10.95
C TRP A 106 15.56 -8.66 10.51
N THR A 107 14.73 -9.46 9.84
CA THR A 107 15.17 -10.69 9.18
C THR A 107 15.97 -10.40 7.90
N ALA A 108 16.62 -11.43 7.35
CA ALA A 108 17.31 -11.32 6.07
C ALA A 108 16.35 -10.92 4.94
N ASP A 109 15.14 -11.50 4.91
CA ASP A 109 14.09 -11.15 3.94
C ASP A 109 13.66 -9.69 4.07
N ALA A 110 13.47 -9.20 5.30
CA ALA A 110 13.12 -7.80 5.54
C ALA A 110 14.23 -6.84 5.08
N ASN A 111 15.50 -7.19 5.31
CA ASN A 111 16.62 -6.39 4.82
C ASN A 111 16.76 -6.46 3.29
N HIS A 112 16.50 -7.61 2.68
CA HIS A 112 16.50 -7.78 1.24
C HIS A 112 15.49 -6.85 0.57
N ALA A 113 14.24 -6.84 1.05
CA ALA A 113 13.19 -5.95 0.56
C ALA A 113 13.53 -4.46 0.70
N ARG A 114 14.14 -4.06 1.84
CA ARG A 114 14.66 -2.71 2.04
C ARG A 114 15.74 -2.33 1.03
N ASN A 115 16.60 -3.29 0.67
CA ASN A 115 17.64 -3.06 -0.33
C ASN A 115 17.06 -2.95 -1.74
N GLN A 116 16.04 -3.75 -2.07
CA GLN A 116 15.34 -3.67 -3.36
C GLN A 116 14.72 -2.28 -3.58
N ILE A 117 13.95 -1.77 -2.61
CA ILE A 117 13.33 -0.44 -2.75
C ILE A 117 14.37 0.68 -2.77
N THR A 118 15.49 0.52 -2.06
CA THR A 118 16.62 1.47 -2.11
C THR A 118 17.29 1.44 -3.48
N GLU A 119 17.43 0.27 -4.10
CA GLU A 119 17.93 0.13 -5.47
C GLU A 119 17.00 0.81 -6.48
N TRP A 120 15.68 0.72 -6.31
CA TRP A 120 14.75 1.43 -7.19
C TRP A 120 14.89 2.95 -7.09
N VAL A 121 15.04 3.50 -5.88
CA VAL A 121 15.32 4.92 -5.69
C VAL A 121 16.57 5.33 -6.44
N ARG A 122 17.64 4.54 -6.32
CA ARG A 122 18.88 4.77 -7.07
C ARG A 122 18.64 4.77 -8.59
N PHE A 123 17.89 3.80 -9.12
CA PHE A 123 17.56 3.76 -10.55
C PHE A 123 16.83 5.03 -11.00
N ILE A 124 15.90 5.52 -10.19
CA ILE A 124 15.14 6.73 -10.49
C ILE A 124 16.03 7.98 -10.44
N ASP A 125 16.87 8.10 -9.41
CA ASP A 125 17.68 9.29 -9.18
C ASP A 125 18.88 9.38 -10.15
N GLU A 126 19.47 8.24 -10.53
CA GLU A 126 20.66 8.20 -11.40
C GLU A 126 20.32 8.13 -12.89
N ASN A 127 19.08 7.84 -13.28
CA ASN A 127 18.65 7.87 -14.68
C ASN A 127 17.47 8.84 -14.90
N PRO A 128 17.73 10.04 -15.44
CA PRO A 128 16.70 11.04 -15.71
C PRO A 128 15.53 10.53 -16.55
N ALA A 129 15.74 9.53 -17.42
CA ALA A 129 14.69 8.94 -18.25
C ALA A 129 13.52 8.37 -17.41
N ASN A 130 13.80 7.84 -16.22
CA ASN A 130 12.78 7.32 -15.30
C ASN A 130 11.87 8.41 -14.70
N THR A 131 12.18 9.70 -14.93
CA THR A 131 11.44 10.85 -14.38
C THR A 131 10.90 11.81 -15.45
N GLN A 132 10.87 11.38 -16.72
CA GLN A 132 10.38 12.20 -17.83
C GLN A 132 8.86 12.12 -17.99
N GLY A 133 8.28 13.14 -18.64
CA GLY A 133 6.86 13.19 -18.97
C GLY A 133 5.97 13.09 -17.73
N GLU A 134 5.03 12.15 -17.74
CA GLU A 134 4.08 11.96 -16.62
C GLU A 134 4.73 11.44 -15.33
N PHE A 135 5.99 10.99 -15.38
CA PHE A 135 6.78 10.55 -14.23
C PHE A 135 7.59 11.67 -13.58
N GLY A 136 7.37 12.93 -13.96
CA GLY A 136 8.04 14.10 -13.35
C GLY A 136 7.88 14.19 -11.82
N PHE A 137 6.81 13.61 -11.26
CA PHE A 137 6.59 13.54 -9.81
C PHE A 137 7.66 12.71 -9.07
N LEU A 138 8.41 11.87 -9.78
CA LEU A 138 9.51 11.08 -9.23
C LEU A 138 10.81 11.87 -9.07
N LYS A 139 10.90 13.12 -9.52
CA LYS A 139 12.09 13.95 -9.30
C LYS A 139 12.30 14.36 -7.84
N GLY A 140 11.21 14.41 -7.06
CA GLY A 140 11.24 14.81 -5.66
C GLY A 140 11.62 13.69 -4.68
N PRO A 141 11.50 13.96 -3.38
CA PRO A 141 11.65 12.95 -2.33
C PRO A 141 10.68 11.78 -2.52
N LYS A 142 11.11 10.60 -2.08
CA LYS A 142 10.37 9.34 -2.23
C LYS A 142 10.25 8.66 -0.87
N GLU A 143 9.02 8.43 -0.42
CA GLU A 143 8.73 7.53 0.68
C GLU A 143 8.87 6.08 0.21
N ARG A 144 9.34 5.22 1.12
CA ARG A 144 9.59 3.81 0.84
C ARG A 144 8.78 2.98 1.83
N LEU A 145 7.92 2.10 1.32
CA LEU A 145 7.13 1.17 2.13
C LEU A 145 7.44 -0.26 1.71
N VAL A 146 7.76 -1.12 2.68
CA VAL A 146 7.83 -2.57 2.49
C VAL A 146 6.67 -3.20 3.23
N VAL A 147 5.94 -4.08 2.56
CA VAL A 147 4.87 -4.89 3.17
C VAL A 147 5.29 -6.35 3.19
N ILE A 148 5.62 -6.87 4.38
CA ILE A 148 6.20 -8.20 4.57
C ILE A 148 5.59 -8.91 5.77
N GLY A 149 5.31 -10.20 5.63
CA GLY A 149 4.82 -11.01 6.74
C GLY A 149 3.45 -10.59 7.27
N ARG A 150 3.08 -11.20 8.40
CA ARG A 150 1.78 -11.03 9.05
C ARG A 150 1.95 -10.87 10.55
N GLY A 151 0.90 -10.41 11.20
CA GLY A 151 0.84 -10.16 12.62
C GLY A 151 1.00 -8.68 12.98
N LEU A 152 0.73 -8.39 14.25
CA LEU A 152 0.78 -7.04 14.84
C LEU A 152 1.59 -7.03 16.15
N GLU A 153 2.32 -8.11 16.45
CA GLU A 153 3.01 -8.33 17.72
C GLU A 153 4.13 -7.33 18.03
N ARG A 154 4.65 -6.63 17.02
CA ARG A 154 5.65 -5.56 17.18
C ARG A 154 5.20 -4.24 16.54
N LEU A 155 3.93 -3.90 16.74
CA LEU A 155 3.30 -2.71 16.18
C LEU A 155 4.11 -1.43 16.41
N ASP A 156 4.61 -1.20 17.62
CA ASP A 156 5.39 0.02 17.91
C ASP A 156 6.65 0.12 17.06
N ARG A 157 7.31 -1.00 16.76
CA ARG A 157 8.49 -1.00 15.87
C ARG A 157 8.10 -0.69 14.43
N MET A 158 6.97 -1.23 13.97
CA MET A 158 6.45 -0.93 12.63
C MET A 158 6.05 0.54 12.51
N ILE A 159 5.38 1.11 13.51
CA ILE A 159 5.02 2.53 13.53
C ILE A 159 6.28 3.40 13.57
N ASN A 160 7.25 3.07 14.40
CA ASN A 160 8.49 3.84 14.54
C ASN A 160 9.42 3.71 13.32
N SER A 161 9.20 2.74 12.43
CA SER A 161 9.95 2.66 11.17
C SER A 161 9.70 3.85 10.24
N LYS A 162 8.63 4.63 10.46
CA LYS A 162 8.37 5.88 9.73
C LYS A 162 9.42 6.97 9.94
N TYR A 163 10.21 6.86 11.01
CA TYR A 163 11.33 7.75 11.29
C TYR A 163 12.66 7.22 10.71
N GLN A 164 12.61 6.14 9.94
CA GLN A 164 13.72 5.58 9.18
C GLN A 164 13.49 5.82 7.68
N ASP A 165 14.50 5.52 6.86
CA ASP A 165 14.40 5.65 5.40
C ASP A 165 13.35 4.75 4.75
N THR A 166 12.89 3.70 5.45
CA THR A 166 11.90 2.75 4.94
C THR A 166 10.90 2.37 6.00
N VAL A 167 9.63 2.60 5.70
CA VAL A 167 8.48 2.14 6.49
C VAL A 167 8.31 0.64 6.29
N MET A 168 8.16 -0.10 7.38
CA MET A 168 8.03 -1.56 7.38
C MET A 168 6.69 -1.95 7.98
N TRP A 169 5.78 -2.46 7.15
CA TRP A 169 4.44 -2.89 7.57
C TRP A 169 4.23 -4.39 7.30
N THR A 170 3.37 -5.02 8.10
CA THR A 170 2.81 -6.33 7.75
C THR A 170 1.56 -6.14 6.90
N TYR A 171 1.11 -7.22 6.25
CA TYR A 171 -0.18 -7.20 5.54
C TYR A 171 -1.37 -6.89 6.47
N ASP A 172 -1.30 -7.33 7.73
CA ASP A 172 -2.34 -7.04 8.73
C ASP A 172 -2.32 -5.56 9.13
N LEU A 173 -1.15 -4.93 9.23
CA LEU A 173 -1.04 -3.49 9.47
C LEU A 173 -1.55 -2.68 8.28
N LEU A 174 -1.16 -3.05 7.05
CA LEU A 174 -1.68 -2.42 5.82
C LEU A 174 -3.21 -2.46 5.79
N ALA A 175 -3.81 -3.63 6.07
CA ALA A 175 -5.26 -3.78 6.11
C ALA A 175 -5.91 -2.93 7.21
N ARG A 176 -5.27 -2.83 8.38
CA ARG A 176 -5.74 -2.00 9.50
C ARG A 176 -5.73 -0.52 9.14
N GLU A 177 -4.61 0.01 8.65
CA GLU A 177 -4.47 1.43 8.27
C GLU A 177 -5.47 1.80 7.17
N ALA A 178 -5.65 0.93 6.17
CA ALA A 178 -6.65 1.13 5.13
C ALA A 178 -8.07 1.13 5.70
N LYS A 179 -8.40 0.20 6.61
CA LYS A 179 -9.72 0.13 7.26
C LYS A 179 -10.00 1.37 8.11
N ASP A 180 -9.00 1.83 8.86
CA ASP A 180 -9.09 3.01 9.71
C ASP A 180 -9.27 4.29 8.87
N HIS A 181 -8.55 4.42 7.76
CA HIS A 181 -8.76 5.50 6.79
C HIS A 181 -10.20 5.52 6.25
N TRP A 182 -10.73 4.38 5.79
CA TRP A 182 -12.08 4.33 5.26
C TRP A 182 -13.15 4.56 6.32
N ASN A 183 -12.92 4.12 7.56
CA ASN A 183 -13.79 4.46 8.68
C ASN A 183 -13.87 5.97 8.89
N HIS A 184 -12.72 6.66 8.83
CA HIS A 184 -12.67 8.12 8.94
C HIS A 184 -13.43 8.79 7.80
N VAL A 185 -13.14 8.43 6.54
CA VAL A 185 -13.84 8.97 5.35
C VAL A 185 -15.35 8.78 5.45
N ILE A 186 -15.81 7.60 5.87
CA ILE A 186 -17.23 7.33 6.07
C ILE A 186 -17.79 8.28 7.13
N VAL A 187 -17.18 8.33 8.32
CA VAL A 187 -17.64 9.18 9.42
C VAL A 187 -17.72 10.65 9.01
N GLU A 188 -16.72 11.18 8.32
CA GLU A 188 -16.70 12.55 7.83
C GLU A 188 -17.85 12.82 6.85
N GLN A 189 -18.07 11.94 5.87
CA GLN A 189 -19.15 12.13 4.90
C GLN A 189 -20.54 12.09 5.57
N TYR A 190 -20.73 11.28 6.61
CA TYR A 190 -21.98 11.24 7.36
C TYR A 190 -22.16 12.48 8.25
N ASN A 191 -21.08 12.96 8.88
CA ASN A 191 -21.09 14.19 9.67
C ASN A 191 -21.48 15.40 8.81
N LEU A 192 -20.96 15.49 7.57
CA LEU A 192 -21.35 16.53 6.62
C LEU A 192 -22.85 16.51 6.26
N LEU A 193 -23.53 15.38 6.45
CA LEU A 193 -24.96 15.21 6.23
C LEU A 193 -25.79 15.33 7.51
N GLY A 194 -25.18 15.67 8.65
CA GLY A 194 -25.84 15.78 9.94
C GLY A 194 -26.29 14.43 10.54
N ILE A 195 -25.74 13.31 10.06
CA ILE A 195 -26.11 11.97 10.52
C ILE A 195 -25.17 11.53 11.64
N VAL A 196 -25.72 11.27 12.83
CA VAL A 196 -24.98 10.81 14.00
C VAL A 196 -24.88 9.27 14.01
N ASN A 197 -23.70 8.72 14.33
CA ASN A 197 -23.41 7.28 14.43
C ASN A 197 -23.59 6.45 13.14
N PRO A 198 -22.83 6.74 12.07
CA PRO A 198 -22.84 5.87 10.90
C PRO A 198 -22.26 4.49 11.21
N GLY A 199 -22.87 3.44 10.64
CA GLY A 199 -22.35 2.09 10.73
C GLY A 199 -20.93 2.00 10.14
N THR A 200 -19.94 1.78 10.98
CA THR A 200 -18.52 1.70 10.57
C THR A 200 -18.14 0.29 10.11
N LEU A 201 -16.95 0.16 9.56
CA LEU A 201 -16.27 -1.12 9.39
C LEU A 201 -15.83 -1.59 10.79
N LYS A 202 -16.76 -2.04 11.65
CA LYS A 202 -16.41 -2.93 12.76
C LYS A 202 -16.15 -4.31 12.19
#